data_AF-A0A528A5Q4-F1
#
_entry.id   AF-A0A528A5Q4-F1
#
_cell.length_a   1.000
_cell.length_b   1.000
_cell.length_c   1.000
_cell.angle_alpha   90.00
_cell.angle_beta   90.00
_cell.angle_gamma   90.00
#
_symmetry.space_group_name_H-M   'P 1'
#
loop_
_entity.id
_entity.type
_entity.pdbx_description
1 polymer ?
#
loop_
_entity_poly.entity_id
_entity_poly.type
_entity_poly.pdbx_seq_one_letter_code
_entity_poly.pdbx_strand_id
1 'polypeptide(L)'
;TLEAALSERDWLVENSVSYADFRMATFLPFNDVARLPLDDYPAVSRWYRRLEEIDAWRDPFQGLDAPELPPVPGSLHEPRSE
;
A
#
# COMPACT_ATOMS: atom_id res chain seq x y z
N THR A 1 3.14 -14.41 -15.13
CA THR A 1 3.51 -13.77 -13.85
C THR A 1 2.97 -12.35 -13.84
N LEU A 2 3.02 -11.63 -12.71
CA LEU A 2 2.62 -10.23 -12.67
C LEU A 2 3.46 -9.36 -13.63
N GLU A 3 4.78 -9.57 -13.67
CA GLU A 3 5.71 -8.92 -14.61
C GLU A 3 5.28 -9.12 -16.07
N ALA A 4 4.99 -10.35 -16.48
CA ALA A 4 4.56 -10.62 -17.86
C ALA A 4 3.23 -9.94 -18.20
N ALA A 5 2.25 -9.96 -17.27
CA ALA A 5 0.96 -9.31 -17.49
C ALA A 5 1.08 -7.78 -17.63
N LEU A 6 1.97 -7.17 -16.85
CA LEU A 6 2.23 -5.73 -16.89
C LEU A 6 3.25 -5.33 -17.98
N SER A 7 3.93 -6.28 -18.64
CA SER A 7 4.90 -5.93 -19.69
C SER A 7 4.27 -5.21 -20.88
N GLU A 8 3.00 -5.50 -21.17
CA GLU A 8 2.25 -4.96 -22.30
C GLU A 8 1.15 -3.96 -21.89
N ARG A 9 0.97 -3.72 -20.58
CA ARG A 9 -0.17 -2.96 -20.04
C ARG A 9 0.26 -1.98 -18.97
N ASP A 10 -0.52 -0.92 -18.86
CA ASP A 10 -0.30 0.10 -17.82
C ASP A 10 -1.02 -0.21 -16.51
N TRP A 11 -2.14 -0.95 -16.58
CA TRP A 11 -3.00 -1.35 -15.47
C TRP A 11 -3.40 -2.81 -15.63
N LEU A 12 -3.83 -3.45 -14.55
CA LEU A 12 -4.21 -4.86 -14.57
C LEU A 12 -5.48 -5.13 -15.40
N VAL A 13 -6.38 -4.16 -15.47
CA VAL A 13 -7.65 -4.28 -16.20
C VAL A 13 -7.77 -3.12 -17.20
N GLU A 14 -7.83 -3.48 -18.48
CA GLU A 14 -8.01 -2.55 -19.60
C GLU A 14 -7.06 -1.33 -19.55
N ASN A 15 -7.62 -0.12 -19.65
CA ASN A 15 -6.87 1.11 -19.95
C ASN A 15 -6.90 2.12 -18.80
N SER A 16 -7.41 1.75 -17.62
CA SER A 16 -7.52 2.64 -16.47
C SER A 16 -7.30 1.91 -15.15
N VAL A 17 -6.85 2.64 -14.12
CA VAL A 17 -6.70 2.10 -12.77
C VAL A 17 -8.01 1.49 -12.28
N SER A 18 -7.91 0.36 -11.58
CA SER A 18 -9.05 -0.38 -11.06
C SER A 18 -8.80 -0.92 -9.66
N TYR A 19 -9.84 -1.48 -9.04
CA TYR A 19 -9.71 -2.19 -7.77
C TYR A 19 -8.64 -3.30 -7.80
N ALA A 20 -8.43 -3.94 -8.96
CA ALA A 20 -7.42 -4.99 -9.10
C ALA A 20 -6.02 -4.45 -8.79
N ASP A 21 -5.71 -3.23 -9.22
CA ASP A 21 -4.41 -2.60 -9.02
C ASP A 21 -4.16 -2.35 -7.54
N PHE A 22 -5.10 -1.69 -6.86
CA PHE A 22 -5.01 -1.40 -5.42
C PHE A 22 -4.92 -2.69 -4.59
N ARG A 23 -5.74 -3.70 -4.92
CA ARG A 23 -5.75 -4.97 -4.19
C ARG A 23 -4.43 -5.73 -4.34
N MET A 24 -3.82 -5.68 -5.52
CA MET A 24 -2.55 -6.34 -5.78
C MET A 24 -1.35 -5.56 -5.21
N ALA A 25 -1.43 -4.23 -5.12
CA ALA A 25 -0.33 -3.40 -4.63
C ALA A 25 -0.34 -3.18 -3.12
N THR A 26 -1.39 -3.58 -2.39
CA THR A 26 -1.64 -3.19 -0.98
C THR A 26 -0.51 -3.47 0.01
N PHE A 27 0.40 -4.40 -0.30
CA PHE A 27 1.54 -4.72 0.55
C PHE A 27 2.83 -3.98 0.15
N LEU A 28 2.88 -3.39 -1.04
CA LEU A 28 4.07 -2.72 -1.60
C LEU A 28 4.49 -1.45 -0.85
N PRO A 29 3.58 -0.65 -0.25
CA PRO A 29 4.01 0.47 0.61
C PRO A 29 4.90 0.07 1.79
N PHE A 30 4.88 -1.21 2.19
CA PHE A 30 5.71 -1.75 3.29
C PHE A 30 7.01 -2.42 2.79
N ASN A 31 7.43 -2.12 1.56
CA ASN A 31 8.57 -2.80 0.95
C ASN A 31 9.93 -2.41 1.56
N ASP A 32 10.00 -1.29 2.28
CA ASP A 32 11.15 -0.90 3.10
C ASP A 32 11.50 -1.98 4.13
N VAL A 33 10.49 -2.66 4.67
CA VAL A 33 10.65 -3.80 5.59
C VAL A 33 10.64 -5.14 4.85
N ALA A 34 9.73 -5.33 3.88
CA ALA A 34 9.56 -6.61 3.19
C ALA A 34 10.75 -6.97 2.28
N ARG A 35 11.49 -5.97 1.77
CA ARG A 35 12.67 -6.12 0.92
C ARG A 35 12.44 -7.03 -0.29
N LEU A 36 11.27 -6.91 -0.91
CA LEU A 36 10.99 -7.57 -2.18
C LEU A 36 11.92 -7.01 -3.26
N PRO A 37 12.45 -7.86 -4.16
CA PRO A 37 13.41 -7.46 -5.18
C PRO A 37 12.71 -6.81 -6.38
N LEU A 38 12.06 -5.66 -6.16
CA LEU A 38 11.28 -4.97 -7.22
C LEU A 38 12.14 -4.55 -8.42
N ASP A 39 13.43 -4.29 -8.19
CA ASP A 39 14.38 -3.91 -9.24
C ASP A 39 14.60 -5.02 -10.28
N ASP A 40 14.33 -6.30 -9.93
CA ASP A 40 14.40 -7.43 -10.86
C ASP A 40 13.14 -7.52 -11.77
N TYR A 41 12.11 -6.70 -11.51
CA TYR A 41 10.80 -6.72 -12.18
C TYR A 41 10.43 -5.31 -12.69
N PRO A 42 10.96 -4.88 -13.85
CA PRO A 42 10.81 -3.51 -14.33
C PRO A 42 9.36 -3.13 -14.66
N ALA A 43 8.51 -4.05 -15.16
CA ALA A 43 7.12 -3.74 -15.41
C ALA A 43 6.31 -3.58 -14.11
N VAL A 44 6.58 -4.41 -13.10
CA VAL A 44 6.01 -4.26 -11.75
C VAL A 44 6.45 -2.93 -11.12
N SER A 45 7.73 -2.60 -11.19
CA SER A 45 8.27 -1.34 -10.66
C SER A 45 7.66 -0.11 -11.35
N ARG A 46 7.50 -0.15 -12.69
CA ARG A 46 6.84 0.92 -13.45
C ARG A 46 5.38 1.08 -13.02
N TRP A 47 4.64 -0.01 -12.89
CA TRP A 47 3.25 -0.02 -12.46
C TRP A 47 3.09 0.51 -11.04
N TYR A 48 3.94 0.08 -10.11
CA TYR A 48 3.88 0.54 -8.72
C TYR A 48 4.20 2.04 -8.60
N ARG A 49 5.23 2.54 -9.31
CA ARG A 49 5.53 3.98 -9.36
C ARG A 49 4.34 4.80 -9.87
N ARG A 50 3.56 4.28 -10.81
CA ARG A 50 2.35 4.95 -11.30
C ARG A 50 1.25 4.99 -10.23
N LEU A 51 1.08 3.93 -9.44
CA LEU A 51 0.17 3.98 -8.27
C LEU A 51 0.63 5.02 -7.27
N GLU A 52 1.94 5.14 -7.02
CA GLU A 52 2.51 6.17 -6.14
C GLU A 52 2.32 7.60 -6.66
N GLU A 53 1.93 7.83 -7.92
CA GLU A 53 1.52 9.16 -8.42
C GLU A 53 0.13 9.58 -7.92
N ILE A 54 -0.69 8.65 -7.42
CA ILE A 54 -2.03 8.92 -6.89
C ILE A 54 -1.91 9.34 -5.41
N ASP A 55 -2.24 10.59 -5.08
CA ASP A 55 -2.08 11.12 -3.72
C ASP A 55 -2.86 10.31 -2.66
N ALA A 56 -4.10 9.94 -2.95
CA ALA A 56 -4.92 9.12 -2.06
C ALA A 56 -4.40 7.68 -1.87
N TRP A 57 -3.50 7.22 -2.74
CA TRP A 57 -2.79 5.94 -2.58
C TRP A 57 -1.50 6.12 -1.79
N ARG A 58 -0.69 7.14 -2.13
CA ARG A 58 0.58 7.43 -1.48
C ARG A 58 0.38 7.74 0.01
N ASP A 59 -0.72 8.42 0.33
CA ASP A 59 -0.99 8.88 1.69
C ASP A 59 -2.50 8.77 2.01
N PRO A 60 -3.00 7.53 2.23
CA PRO A 60 -4.43 7.24 2.27
C PRO A 60 -5.15 7.78 3.51
N PHE A 61 -4.40 8.22 4.52
CA PHE A 61 -4.95 8.75 5.77
C PHE A 61 -4.80 10.27 5.89
N GLN A 62 -4.30 10.97 4.86
CA GLN A 62 -4.20 12.43 4.92
C GLN A 62 -5.55 13.08 5.18
N GLY A 63 -5.57 13.95 6.18
CA GLY A 63 -6.78 14.66 6.60
C GLY A 63 -7.77 13.82 7.41
N LEU A 64 -7.46 12.55 7.71
CA LEU A 64 -8.25 11.77 8.66
C LEU A 64 -7.79 12.09 10.09
N ASP A 65 -8.72 12.60 10.88
CA ASP A 65 -8.56 12.73 12.32
C ASP A 65 -9.04 11.43 12.98
N ALA A 66 -8.10 10.57 13.34
CA ALA A 66 -8.41 9.32 14.04
C ALA A 66 -8.47 9.60 15.54
N PRO A 67 -9.61 9.34 16.22
CA PRO A 67 -9.68 9.50 17.66
C PRO A 67 -8.69 8.55 18.36
N GLU A 68 -8.21 8.96 19.52
CA GLU A 68 -7.41 8.09 20.40
C GLU A 68 -8.13 6.75 20.60
N LEU A 69 -7.40 5.65 20.33
CA LEU A 69 -7.93 4.31 20.52
C LEU A 69 -8.18 4.07 22.03
N PRO A 70 -9.23 3.33 22.40
CA PRO A 70 -9.43 2.94 23.79
C PRO A 70 -8.20 2.16 24.29
N PRO A 71 -7.85 2.28 25.59
CA PRO A 71 -6.70 1.59 26.13
C PRO A 71 -6.85 0.08 25.96
N VAL A 72 -5.77 -0.58 25.54
CA VAL A 72 -5.71 -2.04 25.51
C VAL A 72 -5.56 -2.53 26.96
N PRO A 73 -6.48 -3.39 27.47
CA PRO A 73 -6.39 -3.89 28.84
C PRO A 73 -5.02 -4.53 29.12
N GLY A 74 -4.36 -4.14 30.20
CA GLY A 74 -3.04 -4.65 30.58
C GLY A 74 -1.85 -4.04 29.82
N SER A 75 -2.07 -3.00 29.00
CA SER A 75 -0.97 -2.22 28.44
C SER A 75 -0.36 -1.28 29.49
N LEU A 76 0.95 -1.00 29.40
CA LEU A 76 1.67 -0.12 30.33
C LEU A 76 1.11 1.31 30.44
N HIS A 77 0.25 1.70 29.49
CA HIS A 77 -0.44 3.00 29.46
C HIS A 77 -1.79 3.00 30.21
N GLU A 78 -2.19 1.89 30.82
CA GLU A 78 -3.39 1.85 31.66
C GLU A 78 -3.16 2.74 32.91
N PRO A 79 -3.95 3.82 33.12
CA PRO A 79 -3.86 4.57 34.35
C PRO A 79 -4.22 3.62 35.49
N ARG A 80 -3.27 3.41 36.40
CA ARG A 80 -3.42 2.46 37.50
C ARG A 80 -4.64 2.85 38.34
N SER A 81 -5.67 2.02 38.31
CA SER A 81 -6.84 2.15 39.19
C SER A 81 -6.37 2.17 40.64
N GLU A 82 -6.73 3.23 41.37
CA GLU A 82 -6.54 3.33 42.83
C GLU A 82 -7.48 2.39 43.58
#